data_AF-A0A520HZH0-F1
#
_entry.id   AF-A0A520HZH0-F1
#
_cell.length_a   1.000
_cell.length_b   1.000
_cell.length_c   1.000
_cell.angle_alpha   90.00
_cell.angle_beta   90.00
_cell.angle_gamma   90.00
#
_symmetry.space_group_name_H-M   'P 1'
#
loop_
_entity.id
_entity.type
_entity.pdbx_description
1 polymer ?
#
loop_
_entity_poly.entity_id
_entity_poly.type
_entity_poly.pdbx_seq_one_letter_code
_entity_poly.pdbx_strand_id
1 'polypeptide(L)' 'LARVMRTEYRIDDFQQNYFVIPSFDELLRLTVETDFAPLYEALKAQPDIPVAQIEPGDVVLTHGTQAYAKAKAAA' A
#
# COMPACT_ATOMS: atom_id res chain seq x y z
N LEU A 1 -6.63 2.21 5.73
CA LEU A 1 -5.40 2.80 6.31
C LEU A 1 -4.36 1.75 6.63
N ALA A 2 -4.64 0.77 7.50
CA ALA A 2 -3.75 -0.34 7.87
C ALA A 2 -2.96 -0.95 6.69
N ARG A 3 -3.64 -1.26 5.58
CA ARG A 3 -3.03 -1.81 4.36
C ARG A 3 -1.90 -0.93 3.83
N VAL A 4 -2.15 0.37 3.62
CA VAL A 4 -1.15 1.33 3.14
C VAL A 4 0.02 1.45 4.13
N MET A 5 -0.30 1.52 5.42
CA MET A 5 0.68 1.75 6.49
C MET A 5 1.64 0.58 6.72
N ARG A 6 1.30 -0.63 6.27
CA ARG A 6 2.14 -1.84 6.33
C ARG A 6 2.83 -2.18 5.01
N THR A 7 2.67 -1.38 3.96
CA THR A 7 3.21 -1.73 2.63
C THR A 7 4.59 -1.13 2.45
N GLU A 8 5.57 -1.98 2.13
CA GLU A 8 6.90 -1.52 1.73
C GLU A 8 6.84 -0.70 0.43
N TYR A 9 7.77 0.25 0.27
CA TYR A 9 7.86 1.10 -0.91
C TYR A 9 9.32 1.33 -1.31
N ARG A 10 9.53 1.73 -2.57
CA ARG A 10 10.87 2.08 -3.09
C ARG A 10 10.97 3.59 -3.25
N ILE A 11 12.11 4.20 -2.94
CA ILE A 11 12.30 5.65 -3.10
C ILE A 11 13.03 6.01 -4.40
N ASP A 12 13.69 5.03 -5.01
CA ASP A 12 14.65 5.18 -6.11
C ASP A 12 14.18 4.50 -7.40
N ASP A 13 12.90 4.11 -7.47
CA ASP A 13 12.35 3.33 -8.58
C ASP A 13 10.87 3.65 -8.86
N PHE A 14 10.37 3.16 -9.99
CA PHE A 14 8.94 3.18 -10.24
C PHE A 14 8.19 2.29 -9.24
N GLN A 15 7.11 2.84 -8.69
CA GLN A 15 6.28 2.09 -7.75
C GLN A 15 5.58 0.95 -8.47
N GLN A 16 5.61 -0.23 -7.86
CA GLN A 16 4.91 -1.40 -8.40
C GLN A 16 3.42 -1.41 -8.02
N ASN A 17 3.04 -0.64 -6.99
CA ASN A 17 1.69 -0.51 -6.46
C ASN A 17 1.29 0.97 -6.36
N TYR A 18 0.05 1.27 -6.71
CA TYR A 18 -0.55 2.59 -6.53
C TYR A 18 -1.87 2.43 -5.77
N PHE A 19 -2.04 3.19 -4.69
CA PHE A 19 -3.30 3.23 -3.94
C PHE A 19 -4.19 4.33 -4.50
N VAL A 20 -5.43 3.95 -4.85
CA VAL A 20 -6.42 4.87 -5.39
C VAL A 20 -7.40 5.24 -4.29
N ILE A 21 -7.52 6.53 -4.03
CA ILE A 21 -8.50 7.07 -3.10
C ILE A 21 -9.79 7.46 -3.87
N PRO A 22 -10.96 7.33 -3.24
CA PRO A 22 -12.23 7.76 -3.85
C PRO A 22 -12.35 9.28 -3.95
N SER A 23 -11.83 10.03 -2.97
CA SER A 23 -11.77 11.50 -2.98
C SER A 23 -10.76 12.04 -1.95
N PHE A 24 -10.34 13.30 -2.12
CA PHE A 24 -9.51 13.99 -1.12
C PHE A 24 -10.26 14.23 0.20
N ASP A 25 -11.54 14.56 0.15
CA ASP A 25 -12.37 14.78 1.33
C ASP A 25 -12.43 13.53 2.20
N GLU A 26 -12.57 12.35 1.58
CA GLU A 26 -12.57 11.09 2.31
C GLU A 26 -11.22 10.77 2.93
N LEU A 27 -10.12 11.02 2.21
CA LEU A 27 -8.78 10.84 2.77
C LEU A 27 -8.58 11.73 4.01
N LEU A 28 -8.92 13.02 3.89
CA LEU A 28 -8.80 13.96 5.01
C LEU A 28 -9.66 13.53 6.19
N ARG A 29 -10.94 13.23 5.96
CA ARG A 29 -11.86 12.78 7.00
C ARG A 29 -11.32 11.56 7.74
N LEU A 30 -10.88 10.53 7.00
CA LEU A 30 -10.27 9.34 7.60
C LEU A 30 -9.05 9.68 8.45
N THR A 31 -8.19 10.59 8.01
CA THR A 31 -6.99 10.96 8.79
C THR A 31 -7.28 11.85 10.00
N VAL A 32 -8.36 12.63 9.99
CA VAL A 32 -8.73 13.49 11.13
C VAL A 32 -9.52 12.72 12.18
N GLU A 33 -10.44 11.85 11.74
CA GLU A 33 -11.35 11.12 12.63
C GLU A 33 -10.74 9.85 13.21
N THR A 34 -9.63 9.34 12.64
CA THR A 34 -8.98 8.12 13.13
C THR A 34 -8.06 8.42 14.30
N ASP A 35 -8.35 7.81 15.45
CA ASP A 35 -7.32 7.64 16.49
C ASP A 35 -6.30 6.59 16.03
N PHE A 36 -5.11 7.07 15.66
CA PHE A 36 -4.07 6.21 15.14
C PHE A 36 -3.32 5.42 16.24
N ALA A 37 -3.42 5.80 17.51
CA ALA A 37 -2.67 5.12 18.57
C ALA A 37 -2.98 3.61 18.66
N PRO A 38 -4.24 3.15 18.79
CA PRO A 38 -4.55 1.73 18.81
C PRO A 38 -4.23 1.04 17.47
N LEU A 39 -4.33 1.78 16.35
CA LEU A 39 -3.97 1.26 15.04
C LEU A 39 -2.46 0.96 14.96
N TYR A 40 -1.60 1.88 15.38
CA TYR A 40 -0.14 1.66 15.38
C TYR A 40 0.25 0.46 16.25
N GLU A 41 -0.34 0.32 17.44
CA GLU A 41 -0.06 -0.83 18.31
C GLU A 41 -0.46 -2.15 17.65
N ALA A 42 -1.62 -2.19 16.97
CA ALA A 42 -2.04 -3.37 16.23
C ALA A 42 -1.14 -3.68 15.02
N LEU A 43 -0.61 -2.65 14.33
CA LEU A 43 0.24 -2.84 13.15
C LEU A 43 1.66 -3.28 13.51
N LYS A 44 2.25 -2.78 14.60
CA LYS A 44 3.59 -3.16 15.08
C LYS A 44 3.74 -4.67 15.31
N ALA A 45 2.66 -5.35 15.68
CA ALA A 45 2.66 -6.79 15.94
C ALA A 45 2.53 -7.65 14.67
N GLN A 46 2.35 -7.05 13.50
CA GLN A 46 2.10 -7.74 12.24
C GLN A 46 3.29 -7.56 11.29
N PRO A 47 3.58 -8.54 10.42
CA PRO A 47 4.64 -8.42 9.43
C PRO A 47 4.31 -7.33 8.41
N ASP A 48 5.34 -6.69 7.86
CA ASP A 48 5.18 -5.81 6.72
C ASP A 48 4.76 -6.58 5.47
N ILE A 49 4.10 -5.88 4.55
CA ILE A 49 3.61 -6.42 3.28
C ILE A 49 4.64 -6.04 2.20
N PRO A 50 5.28 -7.03 1.57
CA PRO A 50 6.25 -6.81 0.50
C PRO A 50 5.73 -5.94 -0.64
N VAL A 51 6.65 -5.25 -1.31
CA VAL A 51 6.38 -4.53 -2.56
C VAL A 51 5.70 -5.48 -3.57
N ALA A 52 4.67 -4.97 -4.26
CA ALA A 52 3.88 -5.70 -5.27
C ALA A 52 2.98 -6.84 -4.74
N GLN A 53 2.98 -7.14 -3.45
CA GLN A 53 2.07 -8.15 -2.90
C GLN A 53 0.62 -7.63 -2.89
N ILE A 54 -0.30 -8.48 -3.37
CA ILE A 54 -1.76 -8.26 -3.35
C ILE A 54 -2.34 -9.12 -2.23
N GLU A 55 -3.06 -8.51 -1.31
CA GLU A 55 -3.63 -9.19 -0.14
C GLU A 55 -5.10 -9.59 -0.36
N PRO A 56 -5.59 -10.63 0.35
CA PRO A 56 -7.01 -10.91 0.43
C PRO A 56 -7.78 -9.68 0.93
N GLY A 57 -8.69 -9.17 0.09
CA GLY A 57 -9.49 -7.97 0.38
C GLY A 57 -9.08 -6.71 -0.39
N ASP A 58 -7.95 -6.72 -1.11
CA ASP A 58 -7.61 -5.65 -2.03
C ASP A 58 -8.59 -5.61 -3.22
N VAL A 59 -9.10 -4.42 -3.54
CA VAL A 59 -9.85 -4.18 -4.78
C VAL A 59 -8.88 -3.75 -5.87
N VAL A 60 -8.53 -4.67 -6.76
CA VAL A 60 -7.54 -4.43 -7.81
C VAL A 60 -8.22 -3.88 -9.07
N LEU A 61 -7.94 -2.62 -9.39
CA LEU A 61 -8.44 -1.99 -10.62
C LEU A 61 -7.73 -2.50 -11.87
N THR A 62 -6.42 -2.70 -11.78
CA THR A 62 -5.59 -3.28 -12.84
C THR A 62 -4.37 -3.97 -12.23
N HIS A 63 -4.06 -5.17 -12.70
CA HIS A 63 -2.86 -5.90 -12.27
C HIS A 63 -1.58 -5.34 -12.92
N GLY A 64 -1.73 -4.64 -14.05
CA GLY A 64 -0.62 -4.31 -14.93
C GLY A 64 0.14 -5.57 -15.39
N THR A 65 1.25 -5.36 -16.10
CA THR A 65 2.13 -6.47 -16.54
C THR A 65 3.30 -6.69 -15.58
N GLN A 66 3.65 -5.67 -14.80
CA GLN A 66 4.88 -5.57 -14.02
C GLN A 66 6.15 -5.75 -14.89
N ALA A 67 6.07 -5.48 -16.20
CA ALA A 67 7.13 -5.81 -17.16
C ALA A 67 8.48 -5.15 -16.81
N TYR A 68 8.47 -3.86 -16.47
CA TYR A 68 9.68 -3.13 -16.07
C TYR A 68 10.34 -3.75 -14.82
N ALA A 69 9.56 -3.98 -13.76
CA ALA A 69 10.08 -4.55 -12.52
C ALA A 69 10.61 -5.98 -12.71
N LYS A 70 9.90 -6.82 -13.49
CA LYS A 70 10.32 -8.18 -13.83
C LYS A 70 11.61 -8.20 -14.66
N ALA A 71 11.72 -7.33 -15.67
CA ALA A 71 12.93 -7.23 -16.48
C ALA A 71 14.13 -6.79 -15.64
N LYS A 72 13.94 -5.81 -14.74
CA LYS A 72 14.99 -5.33 -13.84
C LYS A 72 15.42 -6.37 -12.81
N ALA A 73 14.51 -7.19 -12.29
CA ALA A 73 14.83 -8.25 -11.32
C ALA A 73 15.55 -9.47 -11.94
N ALA A 74 15.42 -9.65 -13.25
CA ALA A 74 16.07 -10.75 -13.99
C ALA A 74 17.48 -10.37 -14.52
N ALA A 75 17.85 -9.10 -14.46
CA ALA A 75 19.15 -8.58 -14.86
C ALA A 75 20.14 -8.60 -13.69
#